data_AF-A0AB36K525-F1
#
_entry.id   AF-A0AB36K525-F1
#
_cell.length_a   1.000
_cell.length_b   1.000
_cell.length_c   1.000
_cell.angle_alpha   90.00
_cell.angle_beta   90.00
_cell.angle_gamma   90.00
#
_symmetry.space_group_name_H-M   'P 1'
#
loop_
_entity.id
_entity.type
_entity.pdbx_description
1 polymer ?
#
loop_
_entity_poly.entity_id
_entity_poly.type
_entity_poly.pdbx_seq_one_letter_code
_entity_poly.pdbx_strand_id
1 'polypeptide(L)'
;MNTEQQAFLNTYLATLSDAERQAVPETIAEYFCADEYNANECARLIDQGIKRASCSLKACYEIENEPYPQVGRLTVVLNWAQQPVCIIKVTEVSECPFDQVTAEFAAAEGEGDKSYAWWRQAHLAFFEQEGQALGVPFTTQSPLVLERFKKVYPLDNHETEQVSA
;
A
#
# COMPACT_ATOMS: atom_id res chain seq x y z
N MET A 1 4.14 -0.02 -16.07
CA MET A 1 2.95 0.83 -16.26
C MET A 1 2.53 0.82 -17.72
N ASN A 2 1.23 0.82 -18.00
CA ASN A 2 0.70 1.08 -19.34
C ASN A 2 0.51 2.60 -19.57
N THR A 3 0.06 2.98 -20.77
CA THR A 3 -0.12 4.39 -21.16
C THR A 3 -1.10 5.15 -20.24
N GLU A 4 -2.19 4.51 -19.82
CA GLU A 4 -3.21 5.13 -18.95
C GLU A 4 -2.66 5.38 -17.54
N GLN A 5 -2.00 4.38 -16.96
CA GLN A 5 -1.34 4.47 -15.66
C GLN A 5 -0.26 5.55 -15.64
N GLN A 6 0.55 5.62 -16.71
CA GLN A 6 1.58 6.64 -16.85
C GLN A 6 0.97 8.05 -16.97
N ALA A 7 -0.12 8.21 -17.73
CA ALA A 7 -0.81 9.49 -17.87
C ALA A 7 -1.41 9.97 -16.52
N PHE A 8 -1.99 9.04 -15.74
CA PHE A 8 -2.50 9.32 -14.40
C PHE A 8 -1.38 9.79 -13.46
N LEU A 9 -0.25 9.08 -13.42
CA LEU A 9 0.93 9.48 -12.66
C LEU A 9 1.45 10.87 -13.10
N ASN A 10 1.57 11.10 -14.41
CA ASN A 10 2.05 12.38 -14.95
C ASN A 10 1.17 13.56 -14.53
N THR A 11 -0.14 13.34 -14.35
CA THR A 11 -1.07 14.37 -13.87
C THR A 11 -0.69 14.83 -12.47
N TYR A 12 -0.39 13.89 -11.56
CA TYR A 12 0.10 14.23 -10.23
C TYR A 12 1.51 14.82 -10.27
N LEU A 13 2.44 14.24 -11.04
CA LEU A 13 3.81 14.75 -11.13
C LEU A 13 3.87 16.19 -11.65
N ALA A 14 2.92 16.60 -12.50
CA ALA A 14 2.81 17.98 -12.98
C ALA A 14 2.43 18.99 -11.88
N THR A 15 1.85 18.53 -10.77
CA THR A 15 1.53 19.37 -9.60
C THR A 15 2.73 19.61 -8.68
N LEU A 16 3.77 18.79 -8.80
CA LEU A 16 4.98 18.87 -7.98
C LEU A 16 6.01 19.86 -8.55
N SER A 17 6.84 20.43 -7.68
CA SER A 17 8.05 21.14 -8.08
C SER A 17 9.13 20.19 -8.64
N ASP A 18 10.14 20.74 -9.33
CA ASP A 18 11.27 19.94 -9.82
C ASP A 18 12.02 19.20 -8.70
N ALA A 19 12.21 19.87 -7.55
CA ALA A 19 12.86 19.27 -6.39
C ALA A 19 12.06 18.10 -5.82
N GLU A 20 10.73 18.24 -5.72
CA GLU A 20 9.86 17.16 -5.24
C GLU A 20 9.84 15.97 -6.20
N ARG A 21 9.84 16.21 -7.53
CA ARG A 21 9.94 15.15 -8.53
C ARG A 21 11.27 14.41 -8.45
N GLN A 22 12.40 15.13 -8.32
CA GLN A 22 13.73 14.53 -8.20
C GLN A 22 13.92 13.74 -6.91
N ALA A 23 13.15 14.04 -5.86
CA ALA A 23 13.20 13.33 -4.59
C ALA A 23 12.37 12.03 -4.59
N VAL A 24 11.66 11.69 -5.67
CA VAL A 24 10.94 10.41 -5.79
C VAL A 24 11.92 9.31 -6.16
N PRO A 25 12.17 8.32 -5.28
CA PRO A 25 13.16 7.27 -5.55
C PRO A 25 12.68 6.28 -6.62
N GLU A 26 11.37 6.05 -6.69
CA GLU A 26 10.76 5.05 -7.55
C GLU A 26 9.27 5.36 -7.77
N THR A 27 8.76 4.96 -8.93
CA THR A 27 7.34 4.98 -9.25
C THR A 27 6.89 3.63 -9.77
N ILE A 28 5.87 3.03 -9.14
CA ILE A 28 5.29 1.74 -9.53
C ILE A 28 3.78 1.85 -9.73
N ALA A 29 3.17 0.79 -10.29
CA ALA A 29 1.72 0.65 -10.36
C ALA A 29 1.34 -0.79 -10.03
N GLU A 30 0.47 -0.97 -9.04
CA GLU A 30 0.11 -2.27 -8.50
C GLU A 30 -1.31 -2.24 -7.90
N TYR A 31 -1.97 -3.38 -7.89
CA TYR A 31 -3.13 -3.62 -7.04
C TYR A 31 -2.68 -4.30 -5.74
N PHE A 32 -3.48 -4.18 -4.70
CA PHE A 32 -3.24 -4.87 -3.42
C PHE A 32 -4.02 -6.20 -3.39
N CYS A 33 -3.60 -7.14 -2.55
CA CYS A 33 -4.21 -8.46 -2.39
C CYS A 33 -4.14 -9.35 -3.65
N ALA A 34 -4.66 -10.58 -3.56
CA ALA A 34 -4.49 -11.63 -4.57
C ALA A 34 -5.79 -12.06 -5.28
N ASP A 35 -6.92 -11.41 -4.99
CA ASP A 35 -8.22 -11.68 -5.62
C ASP A 35 -8.99 -10.39 -5.95
N GLU A 36 -9.95 -10.50 -6.88
CA GLU A 36 -10.69 -9.38 -7.41
C GLU A 36 -11.43 -8.56 -6.36
N TYR A 37 -12.08 -9.23 -5.40
CA TYR A 37 -12.86 -8.54 -4.39
C TYR A 37 -11.94 -7.72 -3.49
N ASN A 38 -10.89 -8.34 -2.93
CA ASN A 38 -9.99 -7.67 -2.02
C ASN A 38 -9.13 -6.61 -2.71
N ALA A 39 -8.73 -6.82 -3.97
CA ALA A 39 -8.00 -5.81 -4.74
C ALA A 39 -8.83 -4.53 -4.96
N ASN A 40 -10.09 -4.70 -5.36
CA ASN A 40 -11.00 -3.58 -5.55
C ASN A 40 -11.33 -2.88 -4.22
N GLU A 41 -11.54 -3.66 -3.16
CA GLU A 41 -11.86 -3.11 -1.84
C GLU A 41 -10.67 -2.37 -1.22
N CYS A 42 -9.45 -2.91 -1.30
CA CYS A 42 -8.25 -2.22 -0.86
C CYS A 42 -8.02 -0.93 -1.62
N ALA A 43 -8.16 -0.92 -2.95
CA ALA A 43 -8.02 0.31 -3.73
C ALA A 43 -9.03 1.38 -3.30
N ARG A 44 -10.28 0.99 -3.03
CA ARG A 44 -11.33 1.88 -2.51
C ARG A 44 -11.01 2.41 -1.10
N LEU A 45 -10.54 1.54 -0.21
CA LEU A 45 -10.18 1.93 1.17
C LEU A 45 -8.97 2.86 1.20
N ILE A 46 -7.99 2.66 0.32
CA ILE A 46 -6.83 3.55 0.19
C ILE A 46 -7.26 4.91 -0.37
N ASP A 47 -8.11 4.93 -1.40
CA ASP A 47 -8.63 6.17 -1.97
C ASP A 47 -9.45 6.97 -0.95
N GLN A 48 -10.19 6.31 -0.06
CA GLN A 48 -10.90 6.99 1.03
C GLN A 48 -10.00 7.39 2.21
N GLY A 49 -8.69 7.13 2.15
CA GLY A 49 -7.76 7.39 3.23
C GLY A 49 -7.97 6.50 4.47
N ILE A 50 -8.73 5.41 4.34
CA ILE A 50 -9.01 4.46 5.41
C ILE A 50 -7.83 3.50 5.59
N LYS A 51 -7.41 2.83 4.51
CA LYS A 51 -6.20 1.99 4.48
C LYS A 51 -4.99 2.89 4.21
N ARG A 52 -4.06 2.92 5.15
CA ARG A 52 -2.85 3.77 5.17
C ARG A 52 -1.57 2.99 5.48
N ALA A 53 -1.69 1.68 5.55
CA ALA A 53 -0.58 0.78 5.82
C ALA A 53 -0.80 -0.56 5.08
N SER A 54 0.31 -1.26 4.85
CA SER A 54 0.37 -2.62 4.30
C SER A 54 1.57 -3.36 4.85
N CYS A 55 1.56 -4.69 4.78
CA CYS A 55 2.71 -5.51 5.12
C CYS A 55 2.92 -6.67 4.14
N SER A 56 4.16 -7.16 4.08
CA SER A 56 4.59 -8.26 3.22
C SER A 56 5.59 -9.15 3.96
N LEU A 57 5.73 -10.42 3.56
CA LEU A 57 6.77 -11.27 4.10
C LEU A 57 8.15 -10.76 3.65
N LYS A 58 9.05 -10.57 4.61
CA LYS A 58 10.45 -10.21 4.32
C LYS A 58 11.14 -11.20 3.37
N ALA A 59 10.77 -12.48 3.46
CA ALA A 59 11.32 -13.54 2.63
C ALA A 59 11.08 -13.32 1.13
N CYS A 60 9.97 -12.67 0.73
CA CYS A 60 9.67 -12.39 -0.69
C CYS A 60 10.82 -11.61 -1.34
N TYR A 61 11.25 -10.52 -0.71
CA TYR A 61 12.33 -9.66 -1.19
C TYR A 61 13.67 -10.40 -1.33
N GLU A 62 13.98 -11.29 -0.39
CA GLU A 62 15.22 -12.07 -0.41
C GLU A 62 15.21 -13.12 -1.54
N ILE A 63 14.07 -13.78 -1.74
CA ILE A 63 13.90 -14.83 -2.76
C ILE A 63 13.86 -14.23 -4.16
N GLU A 64 13.12 -13.14 -4.33
CA GLU A 64 12.93 -12.46 -5.61
C GLU A 64 14.08 -11.50 -5.94
N ASN A 65 15.00 -11.30 -4.99
CA ASN A 65 16.11 -10.35 -5.08
C ASN A 65 15.62 -8.93 -5.39
N GLU A 66 14.53 -8.54 -4.72
CA GLU A 66 13.89 -7.23 -4.84
C GLU A 66 14.30 -6.32 -3.67
N PRO A 67 14.51 -5.01 -3.92
CA PRO A 67 14.78 -4.08 -2.84
C PRO A 67 13.53 -3.87 -1.97
N TYR A 68 13.74 -3.50 -0.72
CA TYR A 68 12.62 -3.05 0.11
C TYR A 68 11.99 -1.77 -0.44
N PRO A 69 10.71 -1.54 -0.10
CA PRO A 69 10.06 -0.26 -0.32
C PRO A 69 10.90 0.88 0.24
N GLN A 70 10.87 2.02 -0.46
CA GLN A 70 11.61 3.21 -0.05
C GLN A 70 10.67 4.32 0.37
N VAL A 71 11.00 5.01 1.46
CA VAL A 71 10.30 6.23 1.85
C VAL A 71 10.35 7.21 0.68
N GLY A 72 9.17 7.70 0.28
CA GLY A 72 9.00 8.59 -0.85
C GLY A 72 8.60 7.92 -2.15
N ARG A 73 8.67 6.58 -2.26
CA ARG A 73 8.14 5.81 -3.40
C ARG A 73 6.69 6.22 -3.68
N LEU A 74 6.36 6.39 -4.96
CA LEU A 74 4.99 6.61 -5.40
C LEU A 74 4.42 5.32 -6.00
N THR A 75 3.22 4.96 -5.58
CA THR A 75 2.48 3.83 -6.14
C THR A 75 1.19 4.36 -6.75
N VAL A 76 0.99 4.11 -8.05
CA VAL A 76 -0.33 4.22 -8.68
C VAL A 76 -1.12 2.99 -8.26
N VAL A 77 -2.08 3.18 -7.36
CA VAL A 77 -2.93 2.10 -6.85
C VAL A 77 -3.94 1.72 -7.92
N LEU A 78 -3.98 0.44 -8.28
CA LEU A 78 -4.83 -0.12 -9.31
C LEU A 78 -5.99 -0.89 -8.69
N ASN A 79 -7.12 -0.92 -9.40
CA ASN A 79 -8.16 -1.92 -9.18
C ASN A 79 -7.78 -3.25 -9.89
N TRP A 80 -8.59 -4.29 -9.71
CA TRP A 80 -8.38 -5.59 -10.36
C TRP A 80 -8.33 -5.51 -11.90
N ALA A 81 -9.11 -4.59 -12.47
CA ALA A 81 -9.15 -4.33 -13.91
C ALA A 81 -7.95 -3.50 -14.43
N GLN A 82 -6.90 -3.31 -13.62
CA GLN A 82 -5.67 -2.56 -13.96
C GLN A 82 -5.88 -1.05 -14.17
N GLN A 83 -7.02 -0.52 -13.72
CA GLN A 83 -7.36 0.89 -13.85
C GLN A 83 -6.82 1.69 -12.65
N PRO A 84 -6.19 2.87 -12.86
CA PRO A 84 -5.74 3.73 -11.78
C PRO A 84 -6.90 4.21 -10.90
N VAL A 85 -6.74 4.11 -9.58
CA VAL A 85 -7.71 4.59 -8.59
C VAL A 85 -7.17 5.83 -7.89
N CYS A 86 -5.98 5.74 -7.29
CA CYS A 86 -5.32 6.85 -6.60
C CYS A 86 -3.79 6.69 -6.66
N ILE A 87 -3.07 7.67 -6.11
CA ILE A 87 -1.62 7.60 -5.92
C ILE A 87 -1.33 7.75 -4.44
N ILE A 88 -0.49 6.85 -3.93
CA ILE A 88 0.04 6.92 -2.56
C ILE A 88 1.54 7.21 -2.56
N LYS A 89 2.01 7.81 -1.48
CA LYS A 89 3.43 8.02 -1.19
C LYS A 89 3.79 7.29 0.10
N VAL A 90 4.80 6.42 0.05
CA VAL A 90 5.35 5.76 1.23
C VAL A 90 5.96 6.80 2.17
N THR A 91 5.57 6.78 3.44
CA THR A 91 6.02 7.70 4.49
C THR A 91 6.92 7.03 5.52
N GLU A 92 6.78 5.72 5.70
CA GLU A 92 7.55 4.95 6.67
C GLU A 92 7.72 3.52 6.18
N VAL A 93 8.90 2.95 6.42
CA VAL A 93 9.20 1.53 6.20
C VAL A 93 9.90 1.02 7.46
N SER A 94 9.40 -0.08 8.00
CA SER A 94 9.96 -0.71 9.20
C SER A 94 9.84 -2.23 9.11
N GLU A 95 10.38 -2.95 10.09
CA GLU A 95 10.24 -4.40 10.17
C GLU A 95 9.80 -4.81 11.57
N CYS A 96 8.95 -5.82 11.66
CA CYS A 96 8.72 -6.55 12.91
C CYS A 96 8.24 -7.98 12.64
N PRO A 97 8.37 -8.91 13.60
CA PRO A 97 7.72 -10.21 13.52
C PRO A 97 6.20 -10.08 13.46
N PHE A 98 5.53 -11.03 12.78
CA PHE A 98 4.08 -11.05 12.63
C PHE A 98 3.30 -10.88 13.96
N ASP A 99 3.74 -11.54 15.04
CA ASP A 99 3.08 -11.42 16.34
C ASP A 99 3.38 -10.14 17.12
N GLN A 100 4.27 -9.30 16.61
CA GLN A 100 4.61 -7.98 17.17
C GLN A 100 3.92 -6.83 16.44
N VAL A 101 3.19 -7.11 15.35
CA VAL A 101 2.35 -6.09 14.70
C VAL A 101 1.34 -5.56 15.71
N THR A 102 1.30 -4.24 15.87
CA THR A 102 0.46 -3.59 16.86
C THR A 102 -1.00 -3.49 16.38
N ALA A 103 -1.93 -3.39 17.33
CA ALA A 103 -3.33 -3.12 17.00
C ALA A 103 -3.53 -1.78 16.28
N GLU A 104 -2.66 -0.80 16.52
CA GLU A 104 -2.69 0.49 15.82
C GLU A 104 -2.28 0.32 14.35
N PHE A 105 -1.23 -0.45 14.05
CA PHE A 105 -0.84 -0.74 12.68
C PHE A 105 -1.95 -1.51 11.94
N ALA A 106 -2.51 -2.54 12.57
CA ALA A 106 -3.64 -3.30 12.02
C ALA A 106 -4.86 -2.39 11.74
N ALA A 107 -5.16 -1.44 12.62
CA ALA A 107 -6.22 -0.46 12.40
C ALA A 107 -5.88 0.53 11.26
N ALA A 108 -4.60 0.80 11.01
CA ALA A 108 -4.14 1.60 9.88
C ALA A 108 -4.23 0.85 8.55
N GLU A 109 -4.13 -0.48 8.53
CA GLU A 109 -4.46 -1.29 7.36
C GLU A 109 -5.95 -1.22 7.02
N GLY A 110 -6.81 -1.05 8.02
CA GLY A 110 -8.17 -0.52 7.84
C GLY A 110 -9.18 -1.44 7.12
N GLU A 111 -8.80 -2.68 6.84
CA GLU A 111 -9.63 -3.72 6.22
C GLU A 111 -10.62 -4.36 7.21
N GLY A 112 -11.65 -5.03 6.68
CA GLY A 112 -12.65 -5.73 7.46
C GLY A 112 -13.36 -4.82 8.47
N ASP A 113 -13.45 -5.28 9.73
CA ASP A 113 -14.01 -4.51 10.84
C ASP A 113 -12.99 -3.61 11.56
N LYS A 114 -11.77 -3.48 11.00
CA LYS A 114 -10.62 -2.73 11.54
C LYS A 114 -10.11 -3.24 12.87
N SER A 115 -10.55 -4.42 13.32
CA SER A 115 -10.06 -5.03 14.55
C SER A 115 -8.74 -5.77 14.31
N TYR A 116 -7.90 -5.80 15.33
CA TYR A 116 -6.68 -6.61 15.33
C TYR A 116 -6.99 -8.12 15.15
N ALA A 117 -8.13 -8.60 15.68
CA ALA A 117 -8.53 -9.99 15.56
C ALA A 117 -8.81 -10.37 14.10
N TRP A 118 -9.54 -9.52 13.38
CA TRP A 118 -9.78 -9.71 11.95
C TRP A 118 -8.49 -9.65 11.15
N TRP A 119 -7.67 -8.60 11.37
CA TRP A 119 -6.38 -8.43 10.69
C TRP A 119 -5.51 -9.68 10.85
N ARG A 120 -5.38 -10.18 12.09
CA ARG A 120 -4.54 -11.33 12.41
C ARG A 120 -5.04 -12.59 11.72
N GLN A 121 -6.35 -12.82 11.70
CA GLN A 121 -6.93 -14.00 11.04
C GLN A 121 -6.70 -13.95 9.52
N ALA A 122 -6.97 -12.80 8.89
CA ALA A 122 -6.81 -12.62 7.46
C ALA A 122 -5.33 -12.80 7.02
N HIS A 123 -4.41 -12.14 7.73
CA HIS A 123 -2.99 -12.19 7.37
C HIS A 123 -2.33 -13.54 7.69
N LEU A 124 -2.79 -14.28 8.71
CA LEU A 124 -2.35 -15.66 8.91
C LEU A 124 -2.67 -16.52 7.68
N ALA A 125 -3.90 -16.47 7.19
CA ALA A 125 -4.30 -17.25 6.03
C ALA A 125 -3.54 -16.84 4.76
N PHE A 126 -3.36 -15.52 4.55
CA PHE A 126 -2.62 -14.98 3.41
C PHE A 126 -1.14 -15.41 3.44
N PHE A 127 -0.43 -15.18 4.54
CA PHE A 127 1.00 -15.49 4.64
C PHE A 127 1.29 -17.00 4.70
N GLU A 128 0.35 -17.82 5.19
CA GLU A 128 0.46 -19.28 5.06
C GLU A 128 0.44 -19.72 3.59
N GLN A 129 -0.43 -19.12 2.76
CA GLN A 129 -0.50 -19.40 1.33
C GLN A 129 0.71 -18.86 0.58
N GLU A 130 1.11 -17.61 0.87
CA GLU A 130 2.27 -16.97 0.26
C GLU A 130 3.57 -17.73 0.57
N GLY A 131 3.78 -18.10 1.84
CA GLY A 131 4.93 -18.91 2.25
C GLY A 131 4.98 -20.26 1.52
N GLN A 132 3.84 -20.95 1.39
CA GLN A 132 3.77 -22.19 0.61
C GLN A 132 4.15 -21.99 -0.86
N ALA A 133 3.67 -20.91 -1.49
CA ALA A 133 3.99 -20.59 -2.89
C ALA A 133 5.49 -20.29 -3.09
N LEU A 134 6.12 -19.63 -2.11
CA LEU A 134 7.53 -19.29 -2.09
C LEU A 134 8.44 -20.45 -1.64
N GLY A 135 7.86 -21.55 -1.15
CA GLY A 135 8.61 -22.68 -0.61
C GLY A 135 9.30 -22.39 0.73
N VAL A 136 8.79 -21.41 1.50
CA VAL A 136 9.32 -21.05 2.83
C VAL A 136 8.24 -21.19 3.92
N PRO A 137 8.59 -21.70 5.11
CA PRO A 137 7.64 -21.82 6.20
C PRO A 137 7.29 -20.43 6.76
N PHE A 138 5.99 -20.13 6.83
CA PHE A 138 5.48 -19.00 7.60
C PHE A 138 5.19 -19.42 9.05
N THR A 139 5.58 -18.55 10.00
CA THR A 139 5.27 -18.69 11.43
C THR A 139 4.92 -17.32 12.00
N THR A 140 4.37 -17.25 13.21
CA THR A 140 4.10 -15.97 13.85
C THR A 140 5.35 -15.17 14.22
N GLN A 141 6.55 -15.77 14.15
CA GLN A 141 7.83 -15.09 14.30
C GLN A 141 8.43 -14.63 12.96
N SER A 142 7.78 -14.95 11.83
CA SER A 142 8.27 -14.55 10.51
C SER A 142 8.33 -13.02 10.42
N PRO A 143 9.46 -12.44 9.98
CA PRO A 143 9.61 -11.00 9.85
C PRO A 143 8.76 -10.48 8.69
N LEU A 144 8.03 -9.40 8.97
CA LEU A 144 7.29 -8.63 7.98
C LEU A 144 8.03 -7.33 7.69
N VAL A 145 7.95 -6.90 6.44
CA VAL A 145 8.22 -5.51 6.07
C VAL A 145 6.90 -4.76 6.18
N LEU A 146 6.90 -3.67 6.94
CA LEU A 146 5.73 -2.83 7.19
C LEU A 146 5.88 -1.50 6.46
N GLU A 147 4.85 -1.11 5.73
CA GLU A 147 4.79 0.18 5.05
C GLU A 147 3.67 1.04 5.63
N ARG A 148 3.95 2.32 5.83
CA ARG A 148 2.90 3.35 5.94
C ARG A 148 2.96 4.26 4.75
N PHE A 149 1.79 4.71 4.31
CA PHE A 149 1.67 5.58 3.18
C PHE A 149 0.51 6.55 3.35
N LYS A 150 0.53 7.60 2.53
CA LYS A 150 -0.57 8.57 2.43
C LYS A 150 -1.05 8.68 0.99
N LYS A 151 -2.36 8.83 0.78
CA LYS A 151 -2.90 9.27 -0.50
C LYS A 151 -2.39 10.67 -0.80
N VAL A 152 -1.92 10.88 -2.02
CA VAL A 152 -1.43 12.17 -2.53
C VAL A 152 -2.20 12.64 -3.76
N TYR A 153 -2.95 11.75 -4.44
CA TYR A 153 -3.76 12.10 -5.58
C TYR A 153 -4.90 11.08 -5.82
N PRO A 154 -6.09 11.49 -6.28
CA PRO A 154 -6.56 12.87 -6.29
C PRO A 154 -6.63 13.42 -4.86
N LEU A 155 -6.48 14.73 -4.70
CA LEU A 155 -6.71 15.37 -3.40
C LEU A 155 -8.21 15.36 -3.10
N ASP A 156 -8.59 15.14 -1.85
CA ASP A 156 -10.00 15.23 -1.46
C ASP A 156 -10.49 16.67 -1.65
N ASN A 157 -11.63 16.85 -2.32
CA ASN A 157 -12.23 18.16 -2.58
C ASN A 157 -12.81 18.86 -1.32
N HIS A 158 -12.39 18.46 -0.12
CA HIS A 158 -12.91 19.00 1.14
C HIS A 158 -12.14 20.24 1.60
N GLU A 159 -11.91 21.23 0.73
CA GLU A 159 -11.35 22.53 1.16
C GLU A 159 -11.55 23.69 0.14
N THR A 160 -12.66 23.72 -0.62
CA THR A 160 -12.98 24.87 -1.51
C THR A 160 -14.30 25.58 -1.20
N GLU A 161 -14.84 25.44 0.01
CA GLU A 161 -15.97 26.25 0.49
C GLU A 161 -15.70 26.79 1.90
N GLN A 162 -14.73 27.70 2.04
CA GLN A 162 -14.70 28.65 3.18
C GLN A 162 -13.72 29.82 2.99
N VAL A 163 -13.82 30.56 1.87
CA VAL A 163 -13.43 31.99 1.83
C VAL A 163 -14.39 32.76 0.92
N SER A 164 -15.64 32.90 1.35
CA SER A 164 -16.49 34.02 0.92
C SER A 164 -17.52 34.32 2.01
N ALA A 165 -17.11 35.16 2.96
CA ALA A 165 -17.97 35.98 3.80
C ALA A 165 -17.14 37.15 4.31
#